data_AF-A0A645JP88-F1
#
_entry.id   AF-A0A645JP88-F1
#
_cell.length_a   1.000
_cell.length_b   1.000
_cell.length_c   1.000
_cell.angle_alpha   90.00
_cell.angle_beta   90.00
_cell.angle_gamma   90.00
#
_symmetry.space_group_name_H-M   'P 1'
#
loop_
_entity.id
_entity.type
_entity.pdbx_description
1 polymer ?
#
loop_
_entity_poly.entity_id
_entity_poly.type
_entity_poly.pdbx_seq_one_letter_code
_entity_poly.pdbx_strand_id
1 'polypeptide(L)'
;MEGEGSFKDIVMMTGYACLPLVIIRFPVAILSNLCTYSEEIYLNTAVTLSAVWFTALLLIGIMTIHQYSVGKMLGTVLITGVAMAALVFLCLLFFNLFSQLVGFVFSIYKEMSLRL
;
A
#
# COMPACT_ATOMS: atom_id res chain seq x y z
N MET A 1 -14.95 -10.75 11.27
CA MET A 1 -14.25 -9.51 11.70
C MET A 1 -15.19 -8.36 11.39
N GLU A 2 -16.11 -8.06 12.29
CA GLU A 2 -17.07 -6.97 12.11
C GLU A 2 -16.40 -5.69 12.59
N GLY A 3 -15.94 -4.86 11.66
CA GLY A 3 -15.47 -3.52 11.96
C GLY A 3 -16.48 -2.51 11.46
N GLU A 4 -16.72 -1.47 12.26
CA GLU A 4 -17.70 -0.41 11.95
C GLU A 4 -17.16 0.63 10.95
N GLY A 5 -15.89 0.51 10.57
CA GLY A 5 -15.19 1.46 9.73
C GLY A 5 -15.76 1.57 8.32
N SER A 6 -16.15 2.79 7.93
CA SER A 6 -16.47 3.10 6.53
C SER A 6 -15.19 3.37 5.73
N PHE A 7 -15.25 3.12 4.41
CA PHE A 7 -14.15 3.45 3.50
C PHE A 7 -13.73 4.93 3.60
N LYS A 8 -14.69 5.84 3.78
CA LYS A 8 -14.42 7.27 3.96
C LYS A 8 -13.55 7.53 5.20
N ASP A 9 -13.84 6.86 6.31
CA ASP A 9 -13.11 7.05 7.57
C ASP A 9 -11.68 6.53 7.45
N ILE A 10 -11.51 5.39 6.77
CA ILE A 10 -10.19 4.81 6.49
C ILE A 10 -9.35 5.77 5.66
N VAL A 11 -9.90 6.33 4.59
CA VAL A 11 -9.19 7.29 3.73
C VAL A 11 -8.81 8.55 4.52
N MET A 12 -9.74 9.13 5.28
CA MET A 12 -9.48 10.32 6.09
C MET A 12 -8.38 10.07 7.13
N MET A 13 -8.50 9.01 7.92
CA MET A 13 -7.52 8.68 8.96
C MET A 13 -6.15 8.35 8.39
N THR A 14 -6.08 7.63 7.28
CA THR A 14 -4.80 7.35 6.60
C THR A 14 -4.15 8.66 6.14
N GLY A 15 -4.94 9.60 5.61
CA GLY A 15 -4.47 10.94 5.27
C GLY A 15 -3.89 11.69 6.47
N TYR A 16 -4.58 11.67 7.62
CA TYR A 16 -4.08 12.27 8.85
C TYR A 16 -2.84 11.57 9.42
N ALA A 17 -2.79 10.24 9.32
CA ALA A 17 -1.63 9.46 9.76
C ALA A 17 -0.37 9.85 8.98
N CYS A 18 -0.47 10.18 7.68
CA CYS A 18 0.64 10.63 6.83
C CYS A 18 1.24 11.99 7.20
N LEU A 19 0.60 12.78 8.06
CA LEU A 19 1.03 14.14 8.39
C LEU A 19 2.49 14.24 8.89
N PRO A 20 2.99 13.38 9.81
CA PRO A 20 4.38 13.43 10.26
C PRO A 20 5.39 13.17 9.14
N LEU A 21 5.03 12.34 8.16
CA LEU A 21 5.90 12.09 7.00
C LEU A 21 6.07 13.37 6.17
N VAL A 22 5.00 14.15 5.99
CA VAL A 22 5.07 15.39 5.19
C VAL A 22 5.81 16.48 5.96
N ILE A 23 5.39 16.76 7.20
CA ILE A 23 5.91 17.89 7.99
C ILE A 23 7.40 17.70 8.32
N ILE A 24 7.86 16.47 8.60
CA ILE A 24 9.26 16.23 9.00
C ILE A 24 10.15 16.00 7.77
N ARG A 25 9.70 15.25 6.76
CA ARG A 25 10.57 14.94 5.61
C ARG A 25 10.78 16.14 4.70
N PHE A 26 9.81 17.04 4.59
CA PHE A 26 9.96 18.25 3.79
C PHE A 26 11.15 19.14 4.23
N PRO A 27 11.28 19.56 5.51
CA PRO A 27 12.45 20.30 5.96
C PRO A 27 13.73 19.45 5.94
N VAL A 28 13.67 18.15 6.24
CA VAL A 28 14.84 17.25 6.12
C VAL A 28 15.38 17.21 4.70
N ALA A 29 14.51 17.21 3.68
CA ALA A 29 14.93 17.25 2.28
C ALA A 29 15.70 18.54 1.96
N ILE A 30 15.27 19.69 2.50
CA ILE A 30 15.99 20.95 2.34
C ILE A 30 17.33 20.90 3.07
N LEU A 31 17.33 20.48 4.34
CA LEU A 31 18.54 20.40 5.17
C LEU A 31 19.57 19.40 4.64
N SER A 32 19.14 18.36 3.93
CA SER A 32 20.04 17.38 3.31
C SER A 32 21.00 17.98 2.30
N ASN A 33 20.66 19.12 1.69
CA ASN A 33 21.55 19.85 0.77
C ASN A 33 22.54 20.76 1.49
N LEU A 34 22.33 21.02 2.79
CA LEU A 34 23.16 21.91 3.61
C LEU A 34 24.10 21.14 4.54
N CYS A 35 23.68 19.95 4.97
CA CYS A 35 24.44 19.11 5.89
C CYS A 35 25.57 18.34 5.20
N THR A 36 26.65 18.10 5.94
CA THR A 36 27.76 17.26 5.49
C THR A 36 27.52 15.80 5.90
N TYR A 37 28.22 14.85 5.29
CA TYR A 37 28.11 13.41 5.60
C TYR A 37 28.26 13.08 7.09
N SER A 38 29.07 13.83 7.83
CA SER A 38 29.23 13.67 9.28
C SER A 38 27.97 13.96 10.10
N GLU A 39 27.00 14.68 9.54
CA GLU A 39 25.75 15.10 10.20
C GLU A 39 24.55 14.25 9.77
N GLU A 40 24.75 13.25 8.92
CA GLU A 40 23.69 12.40 8.36
C GLU A 40 22.85 11.71 9.45
N ILE A 41 23.47 11.39 10.59
CA ILE A 41 22.80 10.76 11.73
C ILE A 41 21.59 11.56 12.22
N TYR A 42 21.66 12.90 12.19
CA TYR A 42 20.57 13.76 12.64
C TYR A 42 19.38 13.72 11.67
N LEU A 43 19.67 13.75 10.36
CA LEU A 43 18.65 13.66 9.31
C LEU A 43 17.98 12.29 9.31
N ASN A 44 18.77 11.22 9.41
CA ASN A 44 18.23 9.86 9.49
C ASN A 44 17.38 9.66 10.74
N THR A 45 17.79 10.21 11.88
CA THR A 45 16.98 10.14 13.11
C THR A 45 15.63 10.85 12.93
N ALA A 46 15.60 12.02 12.28
CA ALA A 46 14.35 12.72 11.97
C ALA A 46 13.45 11.91 11.01
N VAL A 47 14.03 11.27 9.99
CA VAL A 47 13.29 10.38 9.08
C VAL A 47 12.73 9.18 9.83
N THR A 48 13.52 8.51 10.67
CA THR A 48 13.06 7.38 11.48
C THR A 48 11.96 7.79 12.45
N LEU A 49 12.09 8.93 13.11
CA LEU A 49 11.05 9.48 13.98
C LEU A 49 9.74 9.70 13.22
N SER A 50 9.81 10.29 12.01
CA SER A 50 8.62 10.49 11.16
C SER A 50 7.93 9.17 10.81
N ALA A 51 8.70 8.12 10.54
CA ALA A 51 8.17 6.81 10.18
C ALA A 51 7.52 6.12 11.40
N VAL A 52 8.18 6.14 12.56
CA VAL A 52 7.63 5.57 13.80
C VAL A 52 6.33 6.28 14.18
N TRP A 53 6.31 7.61 14.09
CA TRP A 53 5.11 8.40 14.39
C TRP A 53 3.97 8.09 13.41
N PHE A 54 4.25 8.03 12.11
CA PHE A 54 3.28 7.60 11.10
C PHE A 54 2.68 6.22 11.42
N THR A 55 3.53 5.23 11.68
CA THR A 55 3.07 3.86 11.97
C THR A 55 2.24 3.82 13.25
N ALA A 56 2.63 4.57 14.29
CA ALA A 56 1.84 4.67 15.52
C ALA A 56 0.43 5.25 15.25
N LEU A 57 0.33 6.37 14.51
CA LEU A 57 -0.96 6.98 14.17
C LEU A 57 -1.82 6.07 13.31
N LEU A 58 -1.23 5.39 12.33
CA LEU A 58 -1.94 4.46 11.46
C LEU A 58 -2.54 3.30 12.26
N LEU A 59 -1.76 2.68 13.16
CA LEU A 59 -2.23 1.57 13.98
C LEU A 59 -3.34 2.00 14.95
N ILE A 60 -3.16 3.12 15.66
CA ILE A 60 -4.15 3.66 16.59
C ILE A 60 -5.43 4.06 15.83
N GLY A 61 -5.29 4.66 14.65
CA GLY A 61 -6.41 5.08 13.83
C GLY A 61 -7.24 3.91 13.30
N ILE A 62 -6.59 2.83 12.83
CA ILE A 62 -7.29 1.61 12.39
C ILE A 62 -8.07 0.99 13.56
N MET A 63 -7.43 0.90 14.72
CA MET A 63 -8.06 0.37 15.93
C MET A 63 -9.29 1.19 16.33
N THR A 64 -9.18 2.52 16.32
CA THR A 64 -10.27 3.42 16.70
C THR A 64 -11.45 3.35 15.74
N ILE A 65 -11.20 3.39 14.43
CA ILE A 65 -12.27 3.37 13.41
C ILE A 65 -13.05 2.06 13.43
N HIS A 66 -12.34 0.93 13.56
CA HIS A 66 -12.98 -0.38 13.51
C HIS A 66 -13.38 -0.89 14.89
N GLN A 67 -13.15 -0.12 15.96
CA GLN A 67 -13.33 -0.53 17.35
C GLN A 67 -12.65 -1.87 17.67
N TYR A 68 -11.45 -2.06 17.14
CA TYR A 68 -10.69 -3.29 17.30
C TYR A 68 -9.79 -3.25 18.54
N SER A 69 -9.74 -4.37 19.27
CA SER A 69 -8.63 -4.63 20.18
C SER A 69 -7.35 -4.91 19.38
N VAL A 70 -6.18 -4.69 19.99
CA VAL A 70 -4.87 -4.86 19.33
C VAL A 70 -4.73 -6.24 18.70
N GLY A 71 -5.08 -7.31 19.43
CA GLY A 71 -5.00 -8.68 18.93
C GLY A 71 -5.94 -8.96 17.75
N LYS A 72 -7.16 -8.39 17.78
CA LYS A 72 -8.10 -8.49 16.64
C LYS A 72 -7.56 -7.74 15.43
N MET A 73 -7.03 -6.53 15.60
CA MET A 73 -6.45 -5.75 14.52
C MET A 73 -5.30 -6.50 13.83
N LEU A 74 -4.33 -7.03 14.60
CA LEU A 74 -3.20 -7.77 14.05
C LEU A 74 -3.65 -9.04 13.31
N GLY A 75 -4.59 -9.80 13.88
CA GLY A 75 -5.17 -10.96 13.23
C GLY A 75 -5.86 -10.59 11.91
N THR A 76 -6.63 -9.51 11.90
CA THR A 76 -7.31 -9.01 10.69
C THR A 76 -6.32 -8.64 9.61
N VAL A 77 -5.28 -7.87 9.95
CA VAL A 77 -4.24 -7.44 9.00
C VAL A 77 -3.51 -8.63 8.38
N LEU A 78 -3.22 -9.67 9.16
CA LEU A 78 -2.57 -10.88 8.64
C LEU A 78 -3.48 -11.66 7.68
N ILE A 79 -4.75 -11.87 8.06
CA ILE A 79 -5.70 -12.61 7.23
C ILE A 79 -6.00 -11.85 5.93
N THR A 80 -6.17 -10.52 5.98
CA THR A 80 -6.34 -9.72 4.76
C THR A 80 -5.11 -9.75 3.89
N GLY A 81 -3.90 -9.74 4.46
CA GLY A 81 -2.66 -9.91 3.69
C GLY A 81 -2.62 -11.22 2.89
N VAL A 82 -2.98 -12.35 3.51
CA VAL A 82 -3.05 -13.66 2.83
C VAL A 82 -4.17 -13.66 1.77
N ALA A 83 -5.34 -13.10 2.09
CA ALA A 83 -6.45 -13.02 1.16
C ALA A 83 -6.10 -12.18 -0.08
N MET A 84 -5.38 -11.06 0.08
CA MET A 84 -4.90 -10.23 -1.01
C MET A 84 -3.88 -10.97 -1.89
N ALA A 85 -2.97 -11.76 -1.29
CA ALA A 85 -2.03 -12.58 -2.05
C ALA A 85 -2.76 -13.62 -2.92
N ALA A 86 -3.77 -14.30 -2.37
CA ALA A 86 -4.60 -15.24 -3.12
C ALA A 86 -5.39 -14.55 -4.24
N LEU A 87 -5.92 -13.34 -3.99
CA LEU A 87 -6.63 -12.55 -4.98
C LEU A 87 -5.72 -12.14 -6.14
N VAL A 88 -4.50 -11.67 -5.86
CA VAL A 88 -3.52 -11.33 -6.90
C VAL A 88 -3.19 -12.54 -7.76
N PHE A 89 -2.97 -13.71 -7.15
CA PHE A 89 -2.76 -14.96 -7.88
C PHE A 89 -3.92 -15.27 -8.82
N LEU A 90 -5.16 -15.13 -8.35
CA LEU A 90 -6.35 -15.34 -9.17
C LEU A 90 -6.44 -14.36 -10.34
N CYS A 91 -6.16 -13.07 -10.11
CA CYS A 91 -6.13 -12.06 -11.17
C CYS A 91 -5.09 -12.39 -12.24
N LEU A 92 -3.89 -12.83 -11.84
CA LEU A 92 -2.84 -13.25 -12.77
C LEU A 92 -3.25 -14.48 -13.58
N LEU A 93 -3.93 -15.45 -12.96
CA LEU A 93 -4.46 -16.62 -13.64
C LEU A 93 -5.48 -16.23 -14.71
N PHE A 94 -6.45 -15.37 -14.37
CA PHE A 94 -7.43 -14.88 -15.34
C PHE A 94 -6.77 -14.07 -16.46
N PHE A 95 -5.80 -13.22 -16.13
CA PHE A 95 -5.05 -12.46 -17.14
C PHE A 95 -4.33 -13.39 -18.12
N ASN A 96 -3.74 -14.48 -17.61
CA ASN A 96 -3.08 -15.49 -18.43
C ASN A 96 -4.07 -16.20 -19.38
N LEU A 97 -5.20 -16.68 -18.86
CA LEU A 97 -6.23 -17.34 -19.66
C LEU A 97 -6.82 -16.40 -20.71
N PHE A 98 -7.08 -15.14 -20.36
CA PHE A 98 -7.59 -14.14 -21.29
C PHE A 98 -6.57 -13.85 -22.39
N SER A 99 -5.28 -13.73 -22.04
CA SER A 99 -4.20 -13.56 -23.01
C SER A 99 -4.13 -14.74 -24.00
N GLN A 100 -4.30 -15.97 -23.52
CA GLN A 100 -4.33 -17.16 -24.37
C GLN A 100 -5.55 -17.17 -25.31
N LEU A 101 -6.73 -16.79 -24.81
CA LEU A 101 -7.95 -16.69 -25.61
C LEU A 101 -7.80 -15.64 -26.73
N VAL A 102 -7.29 -14.46 -26.39
CA VAL A 102 -7.03 -13.39 -27.38
C VAL A 102 -5.99 -13.84 -28.40
N GLY A 103 -4.92 -14.52 -27.97
CA GLY A 103 -3.91 -15.09 -28.86
C GLY A 103 -4.48 -16.14 -29.83
N PHE A 104 -5.40 -16.97 -29.37
CA PHE A 104 -6.12 -17.91 -30.22
C PHE A 104 -6.96 -17.19 -31.27
N VAL A 105 -7.79 -16.21 -30.88
CA VAL A 105 -8.62 -15.43 -31.80
C VAL A 105 -7.76 -14.69 -32.84
N PHE A 106 -6.65 -14.09 -32.39
CA PHE A 106 -5.70 -13.42 -33.29
C PHE A 106 -5.06 -14.38 -34.29
N SER A 107 -4.74 -15.60 -33.86
CA SER A 107 -4.19 -16.63 -34.74
C SER A 107 -5.19 -17.04 -35.82
N ILE A 108 -6.47 -17.24 -35.47
CA ILE A 108 -7.55 -17.52 -36.43
C ILE A 108 -7.70 -16.36 -37.42
N TYR A 109 -7.74 -15.12 -36.94
CA TYR A 109 -7.80 -13.94 -37.82
C TYR A 109 -6.62 -13.89 -38.80
N LYS A 110 -5.40 -14.17 -38.32
CA LYS A 110 -4.19 -14.19 -39.15
C LYS A 110 -4.25 -15.28 -40.22
N GLU A 111 -4.73 -16.48 -39.88
CA GLU A 111 -4.90 -17.56 -40.87
C GLU A 111 -5.91 -17.20 -41.96
N MET A 112 -7.03 -16.57 -41.59
CA MET A 112 -8.03 -16.11 -42.57
C MET A 112 -7.44 -15.03 -43.50
N SER A 113 -6.70 -14.06 -42.96
CA SER A 113 -6.10 -12.98 -43.76
C SER A 113 -4.98 -13.44 -44.70
N LEU A 114 -4.26 -14.52 -44.37
CA LEU A 114 -3.18 -15.04 -45.22
C LEU A 114 -3.70 -15.92 -46.37
N ARG A 115 -4.91 -16.47 -46.22
CA ARG A 115 -5.56 -17.34 -47.23
C ARG A 115 -6.47 -16.58 -48.19
N LEU A 116 -6.70 -15.29 -47.94
CA LEU A 116 -7.47 -14.37 -48.76
C LEU A 116 -6.52 -13.54 -49.61
#